data_AF-A0A453D633-F1
#
_entry.id   AF-A0A453D633-F1
#
_cell.length_a   1.000
_cell.length_b   1.000
_cell.length_c   1.000
_cell.angle_alpha   90.00
_cell.angle_beta   90.00
_cell.angle_gamma   90.00
#
_symmetry.space_group_name_H-M   'P 1'
#
loop_
_entity.id
_entity.type
_entity.pdbx_description
1 polymer ?
#
loop_
_entity_poly.entity_id
_entity_poly.type
_entity_poly.pdbx_seq_one_letter_code
_entity_poly.pdbx_strand_id
1 'polypeptide(L)' 'LLNAYCMASGQRVNKEKSSIFFSKGCPEIVRNAVKGYLQVHNESLSDRYLGMPTDVGYSKKGTFKYLSDRVWDKVK' A
#
# COMPACT_ATOMS: atom_id res chain seq x y z
N LEU A 1 -7.99 14.38 -10.78
CA LEU A 1 -8.91 13.36 -10.21
C LEU A 1 -9.01 13.41 -8.67
N LEU A 2 -7.93 13.17 -7.92
CA LEU A 2 -7.97 13.15 -6.44
C LEU A 2 -8.51 14.44 -5.80
N ASN A 3 -8.20 15.60 -6.39
CA ASN A 3 -8.74 16.87 -5.90
C ASN A 3 -10.28 16.93 -6.04
N ALA A 4 -10.83 16.47 -7.18
CA ALA A 4 -12.28 16.40 -7.36
C ALA A 4 -12.95 15.48 -6.34
N TYR A 5 -12.33 14.32 -6.04
CA TYR A 5 -12.80 13.45 -4.96
C TYR A 5 -12.74 14.14 -3.60
N CYS A 6 -11.65 14.86 -3.29
CA CYS A 6 -11.51 15.59 -2.03
C CYS A 6 -12.60 16.66 -1.87
N MET A 7 -12.89 17.41 -2.93
CA MET A 7 -13.95 18.42 -2.94
C MET A 7 -15.34 17.81 -2.78
N ALA A 8 -15.63 16.70 -3.47
CA ALA A 8 -16.93 16.05 -3.40
C ALA A 8 -17.17 15.34 -2.06
N SER A 9 -16.12 14.74 -1.48
CA SER A 9 -16.21 14.00 -0.20
C SER A 9 -16.02 14.88 1.03
N GLY A 10 -15.49 16.10 0.89
CA GLY A 10 -15.08 16.95 2.00
C GLY A 10 -13.84 16.46 2.76
N GLN A 11 -13.17 15.42 2.25
CA GLN A 11 -12.00 14.80 2.88
C GLN A 11 -10.72 15.16 2.13
N ARG A 12 -9.58 15.19 2.84
CA ARG A 12 -8.26 15.40 2.22
C ARG A 12 -7.49 14.08 2.17
N VAL A 13 -6.92 13.77 1.01
CA VAL A 13 -6.02 12.62 0.85
C VAL A 13 -4.61 12.99 1.29
N ASN A 14 -4.04 12.20 2.19
CA ASN A 14 -2.64 12.34 2.60
C ASN A 14 -1.73 11.65 1.57
N LYS A 15 -1.09 12.45 0.72
CA LYS A 15 -0.22 11.95 -0.36
C LYS A 15 1.08 11.31 0.14
N GLU A 16 1.58 11.71 1.31
CA GLU A 16 2.80 11.16 1.90
C GLU A 16 2.58 9.75 2.47
N LYS A 17 1.39 9.52 3.04
CA LYS A 17 0.97 8.20 3.53
C LYS A 17 0.36 7.30 2.45
N SER A 18 0.06 7.87 1.28
CA SER A 18 -0.44 7.11 0.14
C SER A 18 0.72 6.52 -0.64
N SER A 19 0.54 5.30 -1.15
CA SER A 19 1.48 4.67 -2.06
C SER A 19 0.76 4.14 -3.30
N ILE A 20 1.51 3.99 -4.39
CA ILE A 20 1.02 3.38 -5.62
C ILE A 20 1.83 2.10 -5.87
N PHE A 21 1.13 1.02 -6.20
CA PHE A 21 1.74 -0.23 -6.60
C PHE A 21 1.52 -0.48 -8.09
N PHE A 22 2.60 -0.84 -8.79
CA PHE A 22 2.55 -1.20 -10.21
C PHE A 22 2.88 -2.68 -10.38
N SER A 23 2.09 -3.38 -11.20
CA SER A 23 2.32 -4.79 -11.50
C SER A 23 3.62 -5.01 -12.28
N LYS A 24 4.12 -6.25 -12.24
CA LYS A 24 5.26 -6.68 -13.06
C LYS A 24 4.91 -6.51 -14.54
N GLY A 25 5.70 -5.72 -15.26
CA GLY A 25 5.50 -5.42 -16.68
C GLY A 25 4.91 -4.06 -17.00
N CYS A 26 4.58 -3.22 -16.01
CA CYS A 26 4.08 -1.87 -16.27
C CYS A 26 5.20 -0.98 -16.88
N PRO A 27 5.04 -0.33 -18.04
CA PRO A 27 6.10 0.50 -18.62
C PRO A 27 6.45 1.71 -17.75
N GLU A 28 7.72 2.07 -17.65
CA GLU A 28 8.18 3.19 -16.81
C GLU A 28 7.52 4.52 -17.19
N ILE A 29 7.30 4.76 -18.49
CA ILE A 29 6.60 5.95 -18.99
C ILE A 29 5.19 6.07 -18.39
N VAL A 30 4.48 4.95 -18.24
CA VAL A 30 3.14 4.91 -17.65
C VAL A 30 3.22 5.16 -16.15
N ARG A 31 4.20 4.57 -15.46
CA ARG A 31 4.41 4.81 -14.02
C ARG A 31 4.66 6.28 -13.74
N ASN A 32 5.55 6.92 -14.51
CA ASN A 32 5.89 8.32 -14.35
C ASN A 32 4.70 9.25 -14.66
N ALA A 33 3.93 8.94 -15.71
CA ALA A 33 2.70 9.67 -16.03
C ALA A 33 1.67 9.61 -14.89
N VAL A 34 1.42 8.41 -14.35
CA VAL A 34 0.46 8.19 -13.27
C VAL A 34 0.91 8.87 -11.97
N LYS A 35 2.20 8.75 -11.61
CA LYS A 35 2.77 9.45 -10.45
C LYS A 35 2.64 10.97 -10.58
N GLY A 36 2.97 11.53 -11.74
CA GLY A 36 2.86 12.96 -12.00
C GLY A 36 1.42 13.45 -11.90
N TYR A 37 0.47 12.68 -12.44
CA TYR A 37 -0.95 13.03 -12.40
C TYR A 37 -1.55 12.96 -10.98
N LEU A 38 -1.17 11.95 -10.19
CA LEU A 38 -1.67 11.77 -8.81
C LEU A 38 -0.87 12.56 -7.76
N GLN A 39 0.35 12.99 -8.10
CA GLN A 39 1.34 13.60 -7.19
C GLN A 39 1.64 12.72 -5.98
N VAL A 40 1.64 11.40 -6.18
CA VAL A 40 2.03 10.40 -5.18
C VAL A 40 3.26 9.71 -5.71
N HIS A 41 4.41 9.95 -5.08
CA HIS A 41 5.71 9.47 -5.55
C HIS A 41 6.15 8.16 -4.87
N ASN A 42 5.45 7.76 -3.80
CA ASN A 42 5.79 6.60 -3.00
C ASN A 42 5.38 5.32 -3.74
N GLU A 43 6.36 4.61 -4.30
CA GLU A 43 6.19 3.25 -4.82
C GLU A 43 6.51 2.25 -3.72
N SER A 44 5.49 1.86 -2.97
CA SER A 44 5.63 0.77 -2.01
C SER A 44 4.33 0.00 -1.89
N LEU A 45 4.45 -1.33 -1.88
CA LEU A 45 3.50 -2.14 -1.13
C LEU A 45 3.78 -1.80 0.33
N SER A 46 2.83 -1.16 1.01
CA SER A 46 2.88 -1.21 2.47
C SER A 46 2.88 -2.69 2.83
N ASP A 47 3.95 -3.19 3.47
CA ASP A 47 4.06 -4.61 3.81
C ASP A 47 2.85 -5.10 4.63
N ARG A 48 2.12 -4.18 5.29
CA ARG A 48 0.93 -4.46 6.06
C ARG A 48 -0.17 -3.40 5.90
N TYR A 49 -1.33 -3.81 5.40
CA TYR A 49 -2.56 -3.02 5.43
C TYR A 49 -3.45 -3.46 6.59
N LEU A 50 -3.79 -2.53 7.50
CA LEU A 50 -4.58 -2.81 8.71
C LEU A 50 -4.04 -3.98 9.56
N GLY A 51 -2.71 -4.19 9.55
CA GLY A 51 -2.06 -5.28 10.27
C GLY A 51 -2.08 -6.63 9.56
N MET A 52 -2.56 -6.69 8.32
CA MET A 52 -2.52 -7.86 7.44
C MET A 52 -1.56 -7.64 6.28
N PRO A 53 -0.82 -8.67 5.82
CA PRO A 53 0.10 -8.54 4.71
C PRO A 53 -0.66 -8.18 3.42
N THR A 54 -0.17 -7.14 2.73
CA THR A 54 -0.82 -6.62 1.51
C THR A 54 -0.52 -7.47 0.28
N ASP A 55 0.58 -8.23 0.31
CA ASP A 55 0.90 -9.25 -0.69
C ASP A 55 1.20 -10.58 -0.01
N VAL A 56 0.56 -11.65 -0.47
CA VAL A 56 0.76 -13.02 0.02
C VAL A 56 1.35 -13.83 -1.13
N GLY A 57 2.69 -13.89 -1.18
CA GLY A 57 3.41 -14.72 -2.12
C GLY A 57 3.14 -16.23 -1.92
N TYR A 58 3.93 -17.07 -2.58
CA TYR A 58 3.72 -18.54 -2.57
C TYR A 58 3.79 -19.19 -1.17
N SER A 59 4.48 -18.57 -0.20
CA SER A 59 4.63 -19.12 1.15
C SER A 59 3.73 -18.42 2.17
N LYS A 60 2.52 -18.96 2.35
CA LYS A 60 1.56 -18.50 3.36
C LYS A 60 2.13 -18.58 4.79
N LYS A 61 2.94 -19.61 5.10
CA LYS A 61 3.51 -19.82 6.45
C LYS A 61 4.48 -18.72 6.88
N GLY A 62 5.33 -18.23 5.98
CA GLY A 62 6.27 -17.15 6.30
C GLY A 62 5.56 -15.82 6.50
N THR A 63 4.60 -15.53 5.63
CA THR A 63 3.82 -14.29 5.61
C THR A 63 2.99 -14.07 6.88
N PHE A 64 2.49 -15.14 7.53
CA PHE A 64 1.69 -15.03 8.76
C PHE A 64 2.45 -15.30 10.07
N LYS A 65 3.76 -15.57 10.02
CA LYS A 65 4.55 -15.88 11.24
C LYS A 65 4.44 -14.79 12.31
N TYR A 66 4.40 -13.52 11.87
CA TYR A 66 4.25 -12.37 12.78
C TYR A 66 2.95 -12.39 13.61
N LEU A 67 1.89 -13.05 13.14
CA LEU A 67 0.65 -13.19 13.92
C LEU A 67 0.86 -14.13 15.09
N SER A 68 1.47 -15.29 14.85
CA SER A 68 1.76 -16.29 15.89
C SER A 68 2.70 -15.73 16.96
N ASP A 69 3.78 -15.05 16.54
CA ASP A 69 4.75 -14.43 17.45
C ASP A 69 4.05 -13.40 18.36
N ARG A 70 3.16 -12.57 17.79
CA ARG A 70 2.42 -11.53 18.53
C ARG A 70 1.36 -12.09 19.49
N VAL A 71 0.78 -13.26 19.19
CA VAL A 71 -0.11 -13.96 20.14
C VAL A 71 0.70 -14.50 21.31
N TRP A 72 1.87 -15.09 21.03
CA TRP A 72 2.73 -15.66 22.08
C TRP A 72 3.30 -14.60 23.02
N ASP A 73 3.69 -13.43 22.50
CA ASP A 73 4.13 -12.28 23.30
C ASP A 73 3.04 -11.74 24.25
N LYS A 74 1.76 -12.00 23.97
CA LYS A 74 0.64 -11.60 24.84
C LYS A 74 0.24 -12.66 25.88
N VAL A 75 0.70 -13.91 25.69
CA VAL A 75 0.41 -15.03 26.60
C VAL A 75 1.49 -15.17 27.68
N LYS A 76 2.69 -14.62 27.44
CA LYS A 76 3.68 -14.33 28.50
C LYS A 76 3.21 -13.18 29.39
#